data_AF-A0A7W0QW89-F1
#
_entry.id   AF-A0A7W0QW89-F1
#
_cell.length_a   1.000
_cell.length_b   1.000
_cell.length_c   1.000
_cell.angle_alpha   90.00
_cell.angle_beta   90.00
_cell.angle_gamma   90.00
#
_symmetry.space_group_name_H-M   'P 1'
#
loop_
_entity.id
_entity.type
_entity.pdbx_description
1 polymer ?
#
loop_
_entity_poly.entity_id
_entity_poly.type
_entity_poly.pdbx_seq_one_letter_code
_entity_poly.pdbx_strand_id
1 'polypeptide(L)'
;MAGPGGRRGGAGLPPWRDGLPRLAGGAEDRFPGYDVLNQLDTWDDVTAAVVVARLAPCGPLQFFTVSEERAGRALADRLLAQEDEPRVPVLEMIDARLAAGQTDGWHYDNLPTDALAWRVSLVALDEDAREFYQHGFGELDIDTQKELLETIRTTEDDWRGLPATRVWGLWMRYACAAFYAHPWAWNEIGFGGPAYPRGYKNAGLDKREPWEVAEHDAINPVAWGARLEAARERHR
;
A
#
# COMPACT_ATOMS: atom_id res chain seq x y z
N MET A 1 -29.60 -20.50 -42.18
CA MET A 1 -30.24 -19.27 -41.68
C MET A 1 -30.63 -19.50 -40.22
N ALA A 2 -29.73 -19.21 -39.29
CA ALA A 2 -30.00 -19.34 -37.86
C ALA A 2 -29.29 -18.19 -37.12
N GLY A 3 -30.07 -17.22 -36.65
CA GLY A 3 -29.77 -16.51 -35.41
C GLY A 3 -30.43 -17.29 -34.26
N PRO A 4 -29.99 -17.13 -33.00
CA PRO A 4 -30.07 -15.81 -32.36
C PRO A 4 -28.84 -15.42 -31.53
N GLY A 5 -28.41 -14.17 -31.69
CA GLY A 5 -27.51 -13.50 -30.75
C GLY A 5 -28.30 -13.08 -29.50
N GLY A 6 -28.09 -13.78 -28.39
CA GLY A 6 -28.55 -13.38 -27.07
C GLY A 6 -27.75 -12.17 -26.60
N ARG A 7 -28.41 -11.02 -26.46
CA ARG A 7 -27.89 -9.85 -25.76
C ARG A 7 -27.71 -10.22 -24.29
N ARG A 8 -26.46 -10.25 -23.80
CA ARG A 8 -26.21 -10.20 -22.35
C ARG A 8 -26.50 -8.77 -21.90
N GLY A 9 -27.55 -8.62 -21.11
CA GLY A 9 -27.90 -7.35 -20.48
C GLY A 9 -26.75 -6.90 -19.58
N GLY A 10 -26.50 -5.59 -19.57
CA GLY A 10 -25.58 -4.97 -18.63
C GLY A 10 -26.02 -5.34 -17.22
N ALA A 11 -25.16 -6.06 -16.51
CA ALA A 11 -25.33 -6.25 -15.09
C ALA A 11 -25.25 -4.85 -14.45
N GLY A 12 -26.30 -4.45 -13.74
CA GLY A 12 -26.21 -3.30 -12.86
C GLY A 12 -25.08 -3.53 -11.86
N LEU A 13 -24.38 -2.45 -11.52
CA LEU A 13 -23.27 -2.49 -10.56
C LEU A 13 -23.71 -3.19 -9.26
N PRO A 14 -22.86 -4.02 -8.63
CA PRO A 14 -23.26 -4.83 -7.50
C PRO A 14 -23.62 -3.97 -6.27
N PRO A 15 -24.62 -4.39 -5.46
CA PRO A 15 -25.25 -3.59 -4.42
C PRO A 15 -24.35 -3.24 -3.21
N TRP A 16 -23.15 -3.82 -3.09
CA TRP A 16 -22.20 -3.49 -2.03
C TRP A 16 -21.38 -2.21 -2.33
N ARG A 17 -21.47 -1.64 -3.54
CA ARG A 17 -20.73 -0.41 -3.91
C ARG A 17 -21.23 0.86 -3.23
N ASP A 18 -22.52 0.94 -2.87
CA ASP A 18 -23.14 2.16 -2.32
C ASP A 18 -22.77 2.46 -0.86
N GLY A 19 -21.91 1.65 -0.24
CA GLY A 19 -21.55 1.77 1.18
C GLY A 19 -20.05 1.60 1.49
N LEU A 20 -19.17 1.47 0.49
CA LEU A 20 -17.75 1.41 0.77
C LEU A 20 -17.22 2.81 1.09
N PRO A 21 -16.50 2.98 2.22
CA PRO A 21 -15.79 4.21 2.49
C PRO A 21 -14.85 4.53 1.33
N ARG A 22 -14.84 5.78 0.84
CA ARG A 22 -13.80 6.28 -0.06
C ARG A 22 -12.71 6.84 0.83
N LEU A 23 -11.43 6.48 0.60
CA LEU A 23 -10.28 7.12 1.26
C LEU A 23 -10.49 8.64 1.27
N ALA A 24 -10.74 9.18 2.46
CA ALA A 24 -10.94 10.59 2.71
C ALA A 24 -9.58 11.11 3.14
N GLY A 25 -8.91 11.80 2.21
CA GLY A 25 -7.53 12.22 2.37
C GLY A 25 -6.80 12.19 1.02
N GLY A 26 -7.07 13.20 0.17
CA GLY A 26 -6.22 13.55 -0.97
C GLY A 26 -6.66 13.11 -2.38
N ALA A 27 -7.57 12.15 -2.52
CA ALA A 27 -7.83 11.49 -3.81
C ALA A 27 -9.16 11.83 -4.51
N GLU A 28 -10.09 12.57 -3.88
CA GLU A 28 -11.41 12.81 -4.51
C GLU A 28 -11.35 13.66 -5.79
N ASP A 29 -10.19 14.25 -6.14
CA ASP A 29 -10.03 15.04 -7.36
C ASP A 29 -8.79 14.69 -8.19
N ARG A 30 -7.94 13.75 -7.75
CA ARG A 30 -6.71 13.44 -8.50
C ARG A 30 -7.04 12.81 -9.86
N PHE A 31 -7.98 11.86 -9.87
CA PHE A 31 -8.51 11.24 -11.10
C PHE A 31 -10.05 11.35 -11.09
N PRO A 32 -10.63 12.49 -11.50
CA PRO A 32 -12.05 12.77 -11.30
C PRO A 32 -12.96 11.71 -11.93
N GLY A 33 -13.82 11.10 -11.11
CA GLY A 33 -14.76 10.08 -11.53
C GLY A 33 -14.16 8.70 -11.86
N TYR A 34 -12.85 8.53 -11.67
CA TYR A 34 -12.20 7.22 -11.82
C TYR A 34 -12.51 6.31 -10.63
N ASP A 35 -12.85 5.06 -10.92
CA ASP A 35 -12.96 3.99 -9.94
C ASP A 35 -12.58 2.68 -10.62
N VAL A 36 -11.52 2.04 -10.13
CA VAL A 36 -10.98 0.78 -10.66
C VAL A 36 -12.00 -0.35 -10.60
N LEU A 37 -12.98 -0.29 -9.70
CA LEU A 37 -14.05 -1.28 -9.63
C LEU A 37 -15.02 -1.20 -10.81
N ASN A 38 -14.99 -0.14 -11.60
CA ASN A 38 -15.67 -0.11 -12.91
C ASN A 38 -15.05 -1.08 -13.93
N GLN A 39 -13.86 -1.63 -13.64
CA GLN A 39 -13.19 -2.61 -14.48
C GLN A 39 -13.47 -4.07 -14.10
N LEU A 40 -14.31 -4.33 -13.08
CA LEU A 40 -14.59 -5.69 -12.59
C LEU A 40 -15.02 -6.66 -13.69
N ASP A 41 -15.95 -6.23 -14.56
CA ASP A 41 -16.48 -7.05 -15.66
C ASP A 41 -15.47 -7.27 -16.80
N THR A 42 -14.28 -6.69 -16.70
CA THR A 42 -13.21 -6.77 -17.71
C THR A 42 -12.13 -7.77 -17.34
N TRP A 43 -12.12 -8.22 -16.07
CA TRP A 43 -11.24 -9.25 -15.56
C TRP A 43 -11.90 -10.62 -15.66
N ASP A 44 -11.11 -11.69 -15.61
CA ASP A 44 -11.67 -13.03 -15.41
C ASP A 44 -12.22 -13.19 -13.98
N ASP A 45 -13.07 -14.21 -13.77
CA ASP A 45 -13.74 -14.45 -12.49
C ASP A 45 -12.77 -14.67 -11.32
N VAL A 46 -11.61 -15.29 -11.56
CA VAL A 46 -10.59 -15.56 -10.52
C VAL A 46 -9.92 -14.25 -10.10
N THR A 47 -9.51 -13.44 -11.07
CA THR A 47 -8.91 -12.14 -10.84
C THR A 47 -9.90 -11.20 -10.14
N ALA A 48 -11.14 -11.12 -10.62
CA ALA A 48 -12.19 -10.33 -10.00
C ALA A 48 -12.47 -10.77 -8.55
N ALA A 49 -12.53 -12.09 -8.29
CA ALA A 49 -12.72 -12.61 -6.95
C ALA A 49 -11.59 -12.22 -5.99
N VAL A 50 -10.32 -12.28 -6.43
CA VAL A 50 -9.17 -11.85 -5.62
C VAL A 50 -9.24 -10.35 -5.31
N VAL A 51 -9.59 -9.52 -6.29
CA VAL A 51 -9.72 -8.07 -6.08
C VAL A 51 -10.84 -7.74 -5.10
N VAL A 52 -12.02 -8.35 -5.27
CA VAL A 52 -13.15 -8.13 -4.37
C VAL A 52 -12.85 -8.62 -2.96
N ALA A 53 -12.14 -9.74 -2.81
CA ALA A 53 -11.76 -10.27 -1.49
C ALA A 53 -10.89 -9.29 -0.69
N ARG A 54 -10.11 -8.42 -1.34
CA ARG A 54 -9.29 -7.39 -0.66
C ARG A 54 -10.13 -6.26 -0.04
N LEU A 55 -11.36 -6.06 -0.53
CA LEU A 55 -12.30 -5.06 0.01
C LEU A 55 -13.15 -5.60 1.17
N ALA A 56 -13.10 -6.91 1.42
CA ALA A 56 -13.86 -7.51 2.49
C ALA A 56 -13.34 -6.99 3.84
N PRO A 57 -14.23 -6.77 4.84
CA PRO A 57 -13.81 -6.41 6.18
C PRO A 57 -12.80 -7.41 6.73
N CYS A 58 -11.69 -6.92 7.27
CA CYS A 58 -10.70 -7.76 7.89
C CYS A 58 -11.20 -8.28 9.25
N GLY A 59 -10.92 -9.55 9.53
CA GLY A 59 -11.14 -10.13 10.86
C GLY A 59 -10.07 -9.69 11.87
N PRO A 60 -10.16 -10.17 13.12
CA PRO A 60 -9.10 -9.93 14.10
C PRO A 60 -7.77 -10.55 13.63
N LEU A 61 -6.66 -9.93 14.06
CA LEU A 61 -5.30 -10.41 13.77
C LEU A 61 -5.10 -11.83 14.33
N GLN A 62 -4.38 -12.66 13.57
CA GLN A 62 -4.11 -14.06 13.86
C GLN A 62 -2.63 -14.34 14.15
N PHE A 63 -1.72 -13.52 13.60
CA PHE A 63 -0.28 -13.68 13.74
C PHE A 63 0.31 -12.83 14.86
N PHE A 64 -0.08 -11.55 14.93
CA PHE A 64 0.41 -10.60 15.93
C PHE A 64 -0.35 -10.72 17.26
N THR A 65 0.39 -10.52 18.35
CA THR A 65 -0.18 -10.31 19.69
C THR A 65 -0.79 -8.91 19.82
N VAL A 66 -1.56 -8.67 20.88
CA VAL A 66 -2.18 -7.35 21.15
C VAL A 66 -1.13 -6.24 21.31
N SER A 67 0.04 -6.54 21.91
CA SER A 67 1.13 -5.57 22.04
C SER A 67 1.78 -5.28 20.68
N GLU A 68 2.06 -6.33 19.90
CA GLU A 68 2.63 -6.18 18.55
C GLU A 68 1.65 -5.46 17.62
N GLU A 69 0.34 -5.67 17.75
CA GLU A 69 -0.68 -4.97 16.99
C GLU A 69 -0.60 -3.46 17.18
N ARG A 70 -0.51 -2.99 18.44
CA ARG A 70 -0.46 -1.55 18.74
C ARG A 70 0.75 -0.88 18.06
N ALA A 71 1.92 -1.49 18.18
CA ALA A 71 3.13 -0.98 17.57
C ALA A 71 3.11 -1.12 16.04
N GLY A 72 2.68 -2.28 15.53
CA GLY A 72 2.62 -2.59 14.11
C GLY A 72 1.63 -1.71 13.34
N ARG A 73 0.50 -1.34 13.96
CA ARG A 73 -0.49 -0.46 13.35
C ARG A 73 0.04 0.95 13.20
N ALA A 74 0.57 1.50 14.29
CA ALA A 74 1.24 2.80 14.27
C ALA A 74 2.40 2.82 13.25
N LEU A 75 3.22 1.77 13.21
CA LEU A 75 4.29 1.63 12.23
C LEU A 75 3.76 1.67 10.79
N ALA A 76 2.79 0.82 10.46
CA ALA A 76 2.22 0.76 9.12
C ALA A 76 1.59 2.09 8.69
N ASP A 77 0.87 2.75 9.60
CA ASP A 77 0.27 4.05 9.34
C ASP A 77 1.34 5.12 9.05
N ARG A 78 2.43 5.16 9.82
CA ARG A 78 3.52 6.13 9.62
C ARG A 78 4.33 5.87 8.35
N LEU A 79 4.56 4.60 7.99
CA LEU A 79 5.28 4.26 6.76
C LEU A 79 4.50 4.62 5.49
N LEU A 80 3.17 4.69 5.57
CA LEU A 80 2.29 4.87 4.42
C LEU A 80 1.48 6.17 4.48
N ALA A 81 1.75 7.05 5.45
CA ALA A 81 1.01 8.29 5.68
C ALA A 81 -0.52 8.07 5.75
N GLN A 82 -0.94 7.05 6.52
CA GLN A 82 -2.36 6.74 6.77
C GLN A 82 -2.82 7.30 8.13
N GLU A 83 -2.71 8.61 8.32
CA GLU A 83 -3.14 9.30 9.54
C GLU A 83 -4.67 9.41 9.67
N ASP A 84 -5.37 9.51 8.54
CA ASP A 84 -6.80 9.80 8.48
C ASP A 84 -7.61 8.58 8.01
N GLU A 85 -8.89 8.55 8.38
CA GLU A 85 -9.84 7.51 7.95
C GLU A 85 -10.68 7.99 6.74
N PRO A 86 -11.13 7.06 5.88
CA PRO A 86 -10.80 5.64 5.90
C PRO A 86 -9.35 5.38 5.46
N ARG A 87 -8.79 4.23 5.82
CA ARG A 87 -7.43 3.78 5.44
C ARG A 87 -7.40 2.32 4.99
N VAL A 88 -6.39 1.97 4.18
CA VAL A 88 -6.13 0.58 3.79
C VAL A 88 -5.72 -0.24 5.03
N PRO A 89 -6.33 -1.41 5.28
CA PRO A 89 -6.05 -2.27 6.44
C PRO A 89 -4.73 -3.04 6.26
N VAL A 90 -3.62 -2.30 6.19
CA VAL A 90 -2.30 -2.82 5.81
C VAL A 90 -1.78 -3.83 6.83
N LEU A 91 -1.93 -3.55 8.12
CA LEU A 91 -1.46 -4.47 9.15
C LEU A 91 -2.21 -5.81 9.08
N GLU A 92 -3.51 -5.79 8.84
CA GLU A 92 -4.34 -6.98 8.69
C GLU A 92 -3.93 -7.82 7.48
N MET A 93 -3.58 -7.16 6.37
CA MET A 93 -3.07 -7.85 5.17
C MET A 93 -1.70 -8.48 5.42
N ILE A 94 -0.82 -7.79 6.14
CA ILE A 94 0.49 -8.34 6.56
C ILE A 94 0.30 -9.52 7.52
N ASP A 95 -0.59 -9.38 8.50
CA ASP A 95 -0.91 -10.42 9.49
C ASP A 95 -1.43 -11.69 8.81
N ALA A 96 -2.43 -11.58 7.94
CA ALA A 96 -2.98 -12.71 7.22
C ALA A 96 -1.91 -13.43 6.38
N ARG A 97 -1.02 -12.66 5.75
CA ARG A 97 0.11 -13.17 4.97
C ARG A 97 1.10 -13.96 5.85
N LEU A 98 1.47 -13.41 6.99
CA LEU A 98 2.39 -14.04 7.94
C LEU A 98 1.76 -15.27 8.61
N ALA A 99 0.48 -15.20 8.99
CA ALA A 99 -0.30 -16.32 9.53
C ALA A 99 -0.38 -17.49 8.54
N ALA A 100 -0.53 -17.19 7.25
CA ALA A 100 -0.53 -18.19 6.18
C ALA A 100 0.87 -18.73 5.82
N GLY A 101 1.94 -18.21 6.43
CA GLY A 101 3.31 -18.60 6.12
C GLY A 101 3.77 -18.22 4.70
N GLN A 102 3.15 -17.20 4.10
CA GLN A 102 3.44 -16.78 2.73
C GLN A 102 4.68 -15.88 2.68
N THR A 103 5.82 -16.44 2.29
CA THR A 103 7.10 -15.73 2.18
C THR A 103 7.39 -15.31 0.73
N ASP A 104 8.39 -14.46 0.53
CA ASP A 104 8.91 -14.12 -0.80
C ASP A 104 9.79 -15.24 -1.42
N GLY A 105 10.02 -16.34 -0.69
CA GLY A 105 10.96 -17.39 -1.09
C GLY A 105 12.43 -17.04 -0.86
N TRP A 106 12.73 -15.90 -0.25
CA TRP A 106 14.08 -15.47 0.16
C TRP A 106 14.02 -14.65 1.46
N HIS A 107 15.13 -14.60 2.19
CA HIS A 107 15.37 -13.66 3.30
C HIS A 107 16.87 -13.35 3.36
N TYR A 108 17.24 -12.29 4.08
CA TYR A 108 18.64 -11.95 4.29
C TYR A 108 19.31 -12.95 5.24
N ASP A 109 20.55 -13.33 4.95
CA ASP A 109 21.35 -14.29 5.72
C ASP A 109 21.58 -13.90 7.20
N ASN A 110 21.69 -12.61 7.47
CA ASN A 110 21.88 -12.06 8.81
C ASN A 110 20.57 -11.58 9.48
N LEU A 111 19.42 -11.88 8.88
CA LEU A 111 18.11 -11.56 9.43
C LEU A 111 17.38 -12.87 9.74
N PRO A 112 16.61 -12.97 10.84
CA PRO A 112 15.72 -14.09 11.02
C PRO A 112 14.73 -14.24 9.85
N THR A 113 14.06 -15.38 9.75
CA THR A 113 12.93 -15.55 8.83
C THR A 113 11.92 -14.42 9.02
N ASP A 114 11.27 -13.98 7.94
CA ASP A 114 10.38 -12.80 7.94
C ASP A 114 9.39 -12.76 9.12
N ALA A 115 8.76 -13.89 9.46
CA ALA A 115 7.84 -13.98 10.61
C ALA A 115 8.51 -13.64 11.94
N LEU A 116 9.68 -14.25 12.20
CA LEU A 116 10.44 -13.96 13.41
C LEU A 116 10.98 -12.52 13.39
N ALA A 117 11.49 -12.06 12.24
CA ALA A 117 12.00 -10.70 12.06
C ALA A 117 10.93 -9.63 12.36
N TRP A 118 9.69 -9.84 11.92
CA TRP A 118 8.54 -8.98 12.27
C TRP A 118 8.31 -8.91 13.77
N ARG A 119 8.26 -10.05 14.47
CA ARG A 119 8.02 -10.07 15.93
C ARG A 119 9.14 -9.39 16.70
N VAL A 120 10.40 -9.77 16.45
CA VAL A 120 11.54 -9.22 17.19
C VAL A 120 11.75 -7.74 16.91
N SER A 121 11.48 -7.27 15.70
CA SER A 121 11.59 -5.85 15.35
C SER A 121 10.48 -5.00 15.98
N LEU A 122 9.24 -5.51 16.09
CA LEU A 122 8.18 -4.79 16.80
C LEU A 122 8.45 -4.71 18.31
N VAL A 123 9.00 -5.78 18.90
CA VAL A 123 9.46 -5.74 20.30
C VAL A 123 10.57 -4.71 20.47
N ALA A 124 11.59 -4.71 19.61
CA ALA A 124 12.69 -3.73 19.64
C ALA A 124 12.19 -2.28 19.53
N LEU A 125 11.22 -2.02 18.64
CA LEU A 125 10.57 -0.71 18.47
C LEU A 125 9.85 -0.26 19.74
N ASP A 126 9.11 -1.18 20.36
CA ASP A 126 8.34 -0.91 21.58
C ASP A 126 9.25 -0.79 22.82
N GLU A 127 10.43 -1.41 22.82
CA GLU A 127 11.47 -1.22 23.83
C GLU A 127 12.13 0.16 23.72
N ASP A 128 12.48 0.62 22.51
CA ASP A 128 13.01 1.97 22.31
C ASP A 128 12.01 3.03 22.80
N ALA A 129 10.74 2.88 22.42
CA ALA A 129 9.68 3.79 22.88
C ALA A 129 9.60 3.85 24.41
N ARG A 130 9.67 2.70 25.10
CA ARG A 130 9.64 2.66 26.57
C ARG A 130 10.90 3.23 27.19
N GLU A 131 12.07 2.98 26.61
CA GLU A 131 13.34 3.48 27.12
C GLU A 131 13.39 5.00 27.08
N PHE A 132 13.04 5.60 25.93
CA PHE A 132 13.14 7.04 25.72
C PHE A 132 11.93 7.83 26.24
N TYR A 133 10.72 7.25 26.22
CA TYR A 133 9.46 7.97 26.48
C TYR A 133 8.56 7.32 27.53
N GLN A 134 8.96 6.20 28.13
CA GLN A 134 8.21 5.48 29.18
C GLN A 134 6.81 4.97 28.76
N HIS A 135 6.53 4.95 27.46
CA HIS A 135 5.27 4.48 26.87
C HIS A 135 5.55 3.51 25.73
N GLY A 136 4.56 2.69 25.34
CA GLY A 136 4.70 1.85 24.14
C GLY A 136 4.67 2.68 22.86
N PHE A 137 5.25 2.19 21.77
CA PHE A 137 5.38 2.94 20.51
C PHE A 137 4.02 3.42 19.98
N GLY A 138 3.01 2.54 20.00
CA GLY A 138 1.65 2.86 19.55
C GLY A 138 0.89 3.84 20.46
N GLU A 139 1.44 4.18 21.63
CA GLU A 139 0.87 5.13 22.59
C GLU A 139 1.49 6.53 22.49
N LEU A 140 2.60 6.67 21.74
CA LEU A 140 3.26 7.94 21.47
C LEU A 140 2.43 8.80 20.51
N ASP A 141 2.62 10.12 20.55
CA ASP A 141 2.07 11.02 19.54
C ASP A 141 2.78 10.83 18.17
N ILE A 142 2.14 11.33 17.11
CA ILE A 142 2.57 11.09 15.72
C ILE A 142 3.98 11.63 15.45
N ASP A 143 4.34 12.77 16.01
CA ASP A 143 5.64 13.40 15.74
C ASP A 143 6.74 12.61 16.44
N THR A 144 6.51 12.21 17.70
CA THR A 144 7.44 11.33 18.43
C THR A 144 7.60 9.96 17.75
N GLN A 145 6.53 9.38 17.22
CA GLN A 145 6.61 8.14 16.44
C GLN A 145 7.52 8.31 15.21
N LYS A 146 7.36 9.41 14.47
CA LYS A 146 8.17 9.71 13.28
C LYS A 146 9.65 9.91 13.62
N GLU A 147 9.95 10.63 14.70
CA GLU A 147 11.33 10.84 15.18
C GLU A 147 12.04 9.53 15.52
N LEU A 148 11.33 8.62 16.21
CA LEU A 148 11.88 7.31 16.55
C LEU A 148 12.12 6.46 15.30
N LEU A 149 11.16 6.43 14.37
CA LEU A 149 11.31 5.71 13.10
C LEU A 149 12.45 6.27 12.25
N GLU A 150 12.62 7.59 12.23
CA GLU A 150 13.71 8.25 11.51
C GLU A 150 15.08 7.89 12.11
N THR A 151 15.16 7.76 13.44
CA THR A 151 16.37 7.27 14.13
C THR A 151 16.74 5.86 13.67
N ILE A 152 15.75 4.96 13.60
CA ILE A 152 15.96 3.58 13.12
C ILE A 152 16.35 3.59 11.63
N ARG A 153 15.68 4.40 10.81
CA ARG A 153 15.94 4.51 9.36
C ARG A 153 17.38 4.96 9.05
N THR A 154 17.93 5.84 9.87
CA THR A 154 19.27 6.42 9.69
C THR A 154 20.36 5.64 10.41
N THR A 155 20.02 4.60 11.17
CA THR A 155 20.98 3.69 11.77
C THR A 155 21.58 2.79 10.68
N GLU A 156 22.89 2.92 10.43
CA GLU A 156 23.58 2.12 9.42
C GLU A 156 24.00 0.72 9.92
N ASP A 157 24.19 0.59 11.24
CA ASP A 157 24.74 -0.60 11.89
C ASP A 157 23.66 -1.44 12.62
N ASP A 158 23.96 -1.79 13.87
CA ASP A 158 23.15 -2.63 14.75
C ASP A 158 22.08 -1.81 15.47
N TRP A 159 20.84 -2.29 15.39
CA TRP A 159 19.71 -1.81 16.15
C TRP A 159 19.18 -2.97 16.99
N ARG A 160 19.54 -3.00 18.27
CA ARG A 160 19.16 -4.04 19.26
C ARG A 160 19.47 -5.47 18.78
N GLY A 161 20.64 -5.69 18.19
CA GLY A 161 21.02 -7.00 17.65
C GLY A 161 20.44 -7.30 16.27
N LEU A 162 19.77 -6.34 15.62
CA LEU A 162 19.19 -6.46 14.29
C LEU A 162 19.86 -5.49 13.30
N PRO A 163 20.08 -5.89 12.04
CA PRO A 163 20.57 -4.99 11.01
C PRO A 163 19.47 -3.98 10.60
N ALA A 164 19.57 -2.73 11.09
CA ALA A 164 18.52 -1.71 10.97
C ALA A 164 18.05 -1.49 9.53
N THR A 165 19.00 -1.32 8.60
CA THR A 165 18.71 -1.13 7.16
C THR A 165 17.87 -2.29 6.57
N ARG A 166 18.15 -3.53 6.99
CA ARG A 166 17.43 -4.71 6.47
C ARG A 166 16.05 -4.86 7.10
N VAL A 167 15.90 -4.48 8.37
CA VAL A 167 14.59 -4.42 9.03
C VAL A 167 13.71 -3.34 8.40
N TRP A 168 14.26 -2.15 8.13
CA TRP A 168 13.54 -1.11 7.41
C TRP A 168 13.07 -1.59 6.03
N GLY A 169 13.96 -2.26 5.29
CA GLY A 169 13.63 -2.89 4.02
C GLY A 169 12.53 -3.94 4.13
N LEU A 170 12.53 -4.76 5.19
CA LEU A 170 11.46 -5.72 5.48
C LEU A 170 10.12 -5.02 5.69
N TRP A 171 10.06 -4.03 6.58
CA TRP A 171 8.82 -3.31 6.88
C TRP A 171 8.25 -2.64 5.62
N MET A 172 9.09 -1.88 4.90
CA MET A 172 8.67 -1.20 3.66
C MET A 172 8.19 -2.19 2.60
N ARG A 173 8.88 -3.32 2.41
CA ARG A 173 8.49 -4.33 1.43
C ARG A 173 7.09 -4.89 1.69
N TYR A 174 6.80 -5.25 2.94
CA TYR A 174 5.49 -5.78 3.33
C TYR A 174 4.41 -4.70 3.31
N ALA A 175 4.69 -3.50 3.84
CA ALA A 175 3.76 -2.38 3.85
C ALA A 175 3.36 -1.95 2.43
N CYS A 176 4.33 -1.73 1.55
CA CYS A 176 4.05 -1.36 0.15
C CYS A 176 3.34 -2.48 -0.60
N ALA A 177 3.73 -3.75 -0.41
CA ALA A 177 3.07 -4.87 -1.08
C ALA A 177 1.60 -5.00 -0.67
N ALA A 178 1.29 -4.82 0.62
CA ALA A 178 -0.08 -4.81 1.11
C ALA A 178 -0.86 -3.59 0.60
N PHE A 179 -0.31 -2.39 0.76
CA PHE A 179 -0.96 -1.14 0.36
C PHE A 179 -1.30 -1.11 -1.13
N TYR A 180 -0.32 -1.34 -2.00
CA TYR A 180 -0.51 -1.31 -3.45
C TYR A 180 -1.21 -2.57 -4.01
N ALA A 181 -1.56 -3.54 -3.17
CA ALA A 181 -2.49 -4.59 -3.57
C ALA A 181 -3.96 -4.16 -3.43
N HIS A 182 -4.25 -3.13 -2.63
CA HIS A 182 -5.62 -2.73 -2.32
C HIS A 182 -6.22 -1.81 -3.40
N PRO A 183 -7.49 -2.02 -3.83
CA PRO A 183 -8.11 -1.20 -4.88
C PRO A 183 -8.20 0.29 -4.57
N TRP A 184 -8.25 0.66 -3.29
CA TRP A 184 -8.23 2.08 -2.91
C TRP A 184 -6.92 2.78 -3.29
N ALA A 185 -5.77 2.13 -3.08
CA ALA A 185 -4.49 2.65 -3.52
C ALA A 185 -4.43 2.77 -5.06
N TRP A 186 -5.10 1.87 -5.79
CA TRP A 186 -5.18 1.94 -7.25
C TRP A 186 -5.95 3.17 -7.72
N ASN A 187 -7.04 3.52 -7.04
CA ASN A 187 -7.79 4.74 -7.32
C ASN A 187 -6.95 5.99 -7.05
N GLU A 188 -6.17 5.99 -5.97
CA GLU A 188 -5.27 7.10 -5.61
C GLU A 188 -4.21 7.38 -6.68
N ILE A 189 -3.64 6.33 -7.28
CA ILE A 189 -2.57 6.45 -8.29
C ILE A 189 -3.07 6.35 -9.74
N GLY A 190 -4.37 6.18 -9.95
CA GLY A 190 -4.97 6.03 -11.28
C GLY A 190 -4.62 4.70 -11.99
N PHE A 191 -4.26 3.66 -11.24
CA PHE A 191 -3.92 2.36 -11.82
C PHE A 191 -5.17 1.62 -12.31
N GLY A 192 -5.15 1.17 -13.57
CA GLY A 192 -6.23 0.43 -14.25
C GLY A 192 -6.56 -0.95 -13.69
N GLY A 193 -5.78 -1.45 -12.72
CA GLY A 193 -5.88 -2.80 -12.19
C GLY A 193 -5.22 -3.86 -13.08
N PRO A 194 -5.46 -5.16 -12.80
CA PRO A 194 -4.88 -6.25 -13.57
C PRO A 194 -5.17 -6.17 -15.06
N ALA A 195 -4.17 -6.56 -15.86
CA ALA A 195 -4.28 -6.49 -17.32
C ALA A 195 -5.14 -7.63 -17.89
N TYR A 196 -5.08 -8.83 -17.32
CA TYR A 196 -5.70 -10.01 -17.93
C TYR A 196 -7.23 -10.01 -17.75
N PRO A 197 -8.01 -10.47 -18.76
CA PRO A 197 -7.59 -10.89 -20.09
C PRO A 197 -7.47 -9.77 -21.14
N ARG A 198 -8.01 -8.57 -20.86
CA ARG A 198 -8.15 -7.49 -21.84
C ARG A 198 -6.81 -6.95 -22.37
N GLY A 199 -5.81 -6.87 -21.51
CA GLY A 199 -4.49 -6.26 -21.74
C GLY A 199 -4.48 -4.73 -21.63
N TYR A 200 -3.27 -4.17 -21.64
CA TYR A 200 -3.01 -2.76 -21.95
C TYR A 200 -2.42 -2.70 -23.37
N LYS A 201 -3.04 -1.92 -24.25
CA LYS A 201 -2.71 -1.74 -25.66
C LYS A 201 -1.85 -0.50 -25.90
N ASN A 202 -2.15 0.60 -25.22
CA ASN A 202 -1.59 1.91 -25.48
C ASN A 202 -0.22 2.05 -24.79
N ALA A 203 0.81 1.50 -25.42
CA ALA A 203 2.19 1.63 -24.94
C ALA A 203 2.74 3.04 -25.21
N GLY A 204 3.20 3.73 -24.17
CA GLY A 204 3.92 5.00 -24.26
C GLY A 204 3.57 5.99 -23.16
N LEU A 205 4.45 6.98 -22.95
CA LEU A 205 4.18 8.08 -22.01
C LEU A 205 2.96 8.87 -22.48
N ASP A 206 2.07 9.23 -21.54
CA ASP A 206 0.80 9.91 -21.78
C ASP A 206 -0.14 9.21 -22.79
N LYS A 207 0.06 7.92 -23.03
CA LYS A 207 -0.84 7.10 -23.85
C LYS A 207 -1.82 6.35 -22.94
N ARG A 208 -2.96 6.99 -22.67
CA ARG A 208 -4.01 6.45 -21.82
C ARG A 208 -4.87 5.45 -22.55
N GLU A 209 -5.32 4.44 -21.82
CA GLU A 209 -6.40 3.57 -22.26
C GLU A 209 -7.74 4.31 -22.26
N PRO A 210 -8.75 3.86 -23.03
CA PRO A 210 -10.08 4.49 -23.05
C PRO A 210 -10.80 4.56 -21.70
N TRP A 211 -10.38 3.74 -20.72
CA TRP A 211 -10.95 3.69 -19.37
C TRP A 211 -10.09 4.41 -18.31
N GLU A 212 -8.90 4.88 -18.67
CA GLU A 212 -8.04 5.65 -17.77
C GLU A 212 -8.43 7.13 -17.80
N VAL A 213 -8.28 7.78 -16.65
CA VAL A 213 -8.58 9.21 -16.48
C VAL A 213 -7.27 9.97 -16.35
N ALA A 214 -7.24 11.21 -16.85
CA ALA A 214 -6.10 12.09 -16.65
C ALA A 214 -6.05 12.54 -15.19
N GLU A 215 -4.84 12.66 -14.65
CA GLU A 215 -4.67 13.35 -13.37
C GLU A 215 -5.04 14.84 -13.53
N HIS A 216 -5.89 15.37 -12.64
CA HIS A 216 -6.39 16.75 -12.73
C HIS A 216 -5.27 17.79 -12.52
N ASP A 217 -4.43 17.61 -11.49
CA ASP A 217 -3.38 18.55 -11.09
C ASP A 217 -1.97 18.07 -11.45
N ALA A 218 -1.84 17.34 -12.57
CA ALA A 218 -0.57 16.73 -12.97
C ALA A 218 0.55 17.78 -13.15
N ILE A 219 1.52 17.78 -12.24
CA ILE A 219 2.73 18.59 -12.37
C ILE A 219 3.70 17.84 -13.28
N ASN A 220 4.03 18.39 -14.46
CA ASN A 220 5.03 17.79 -15.34
C ASN A 220 6.43 17.81 -14.66
N PRO A 221 6.99 16.66 -14.27
CA PRO A 221 8.27 16.61 -13.55
C PRO A 221 9.46 16.95 -14.45
N VAL A 222 9.32 16.89 -15.78
CA VAL A 222 10.38 17.25 -16.74
C VAL A 222 10.66 18.75 -16.69
N ALA A 223 9.66 19.58 -16.40
CA ALA A 223 9.85 21.02 -16.22
C ALA A 223 10.78 21.33 -15.03
N TRP A 224 10.83 20.46 -14.01
CA TRP A 224 11.77 20.58 -12.89
C TRP A 224 13.19 20.17 -13.29
N GLY A 225 13.35 19.05 -13.99
CA GLY A 225 14.66 18.59 -14.48
C GLY A 225 15.31 19.60 -15.43
N ALA A 226 14.53 20.16 -16.37
CA ALA A 226 15.01 21.20 -17.28
C ALA A 226 15.40 22.50 -16.56
N ARG A 227 14.67 22.88 -15.48
CA ARG A 227 15.01 24.04 -14.64
C ARG A 227 16.31 23.82 -13.85
N LEU A 228 16.53 22.60 -13.36
CA LEU A 228 17.73 22.21 -12.62
C LEU A 228 18.98 22.22 -13.50
N GLU A 229 18.88 21.68 -14.72
CA GLU A 229 19.98 21.72 -15.69
C GLU A 229 20.28 23.15 -16.15
N ALA A 230 19.24 23.96 -16.45
CA ALA A 230 19.42 25.37 -16.79
C ALA A 230 20.03 26.19 -15.62
N ALA A 231 19.73 25.85 -14.37
CA ALA A 231 20.34 26.48 -13.20
C ALA A 231 21.81 26.07 -13.04
N ARG A 232 22.15 24.79 -13.25
CA ARG A 232 23.54 24.29 -13.24
C ARG A 232 24.40 24.94 -14.30
N GLU A 233 23.87 25.16 -15.50
CA GLU A 233 24.57 25.84 -16.60
C GLU A 233 24.84 27.32 -16.33
N ARG A 234 23.95 28.01 -15.59
CA ARG A 234 24.15 29.43 -15.22
C ARG A 234 25.19 29.67 -14.12
N HIS A 235 25.55 28.61 -13.37
CA HIS A 235 26.52 28.66 -12.28
C HIS A 235 27.85 27.97 -12.63
N ARG A 236 28.07 27.67 -13.91
CA ARG A 236 29.34 27.23 -14.49
C ARG A 236 30.05 28.39 -15.17
#